data_AF-A0A7S0RVY9-F1
#
_entry.id   AF-A0A7S0RVY9-F1
#
_cell.length_a   1.000
_cell.length_b   1.000
_cell.length_c   1.000
_cell.angle_alpha   90.00
_cell.angle_beta   90.00
_cell.angle_gamma   90.00
#
_symmetry.space_group_name_H-M   'P 1'
#
loop_
_entity.id
_entity.type
_entity.pdbx_description
1 polymer ?
#
loop_
_entity_poly.entity_id
_entity_poly.type
_entity_poly.pdbx_seq_one_letter_code
_entity_poly.pdbx_strand_id
1 'polypeptide(L)'
;TAVPPVAGVLLTNCPKEIEGIINAVINGLPSTSLSFPIMITERTGYDVTAMLYEGSRRVTADAYRKLEVVQIVAETYICPEWVSEQIQIDKEVTMSPKLFQYSITRTARSNLQTIVLPEGNDKRVVTAAGMLTRRELCKVIVLGNVQAVSE
;
A
#
# COMPACT_ATOMS: atom_id res chain seq x y z
N THR A 1 6.16 -5.69 -25.95
CA THR A 1 6.71 -4.95 -24.80
C THR A 1 5.59 -4.10 -24.22
N ALA A 2 5.07 -4.47 -23.05
CA ALA A 2 3.95 -3.74 -22.43
C ALA A 2 4.47 -2.42 -21.86
N VAL A 3 3.85 -1.31 -22.24
CA VAL A 3 4.11 0.00 -21.63
C VAL A 3 3.56 -0.05 -20.21
N PRO A 4 4.34 0.31 -19.17
CA PRO A 4 3.83 0.33 -17.80
C PRO A 4 2.65 1.31 -17.69
N PRO A 5 1.64 1.00 -16.87
CA PRO A 5 0.51 1.90 -16.67
C PRO A 5 0.99 3.25 -16.14
N VAL A 6 0.41 4.34 -16.65
CA VAL A 6 0.75 5.71 -16.24
C VAL A 6 0.39 5.89 -14.76
N ALA A 7 1.41 6.12 -13.93
CA ALA A 7 1.22 6.30 -12.48
C ALA A 7 0.65 7.68 -12.11
N GLY A 8 0.76 8.66 -13.01
CA GLY A 8 0.33 10.05 -12.81
C GLY A 8 0.91 10.98 -13.89
N VAL A 9 0.38 12.20 -13.96
CA VAL A 9 0.89 13.28 -14.81
C VAL A 9 1.27 14.47 -13.94
N LEU A 10 2.45 15.05 -14.17
CA LEU A 10 2.91 16.27 -13.51
C LEU A 10 3.03 17.38 -14.56
N LEU A 11 2.19 18.40 -14.44
CA LEU A 11 2.22 19.58 -15.29
C LEU A 11 3.19 20.61 -14.70
N THR A 12 4.23 20.95 -15.47
CA THR A 12 5.29 21.86 -15.05
C THR A 12 5.13 23.22 -15.72
N ASN A 13 5.74 24.26 -15.15
CA ASN A 13 5.68 25.63 -15.65
C ASN A 13 4.24 26.15 -15.73
N CYS A 14 3.43 25.78 -14.73
CA CYS A 14 2.03 26.17 -14.62
C CYS A 14 1.89 27.26 -13.54
N PRO A 15 1.96 28.55 -13.93
CA PRO A 15 1.76 29.65 -13.00
C PRO A 15 0.32 29.66 -12.45
N LYS A 16 0.13 30.18 -11.22
CA LYS A 16 -1.17 30.18 -10.52
C LYS A 16 -2.31 30.80 -11.32
N GLU A 17 -1.98 31.78 -12.17
CA GLU A 17 -2.91 32.49 -13.03
C GLU A 17 -3.64 31.56 -14.01
N ILE A 18 -3.02 30.45 -14.42
CA ILE A 18 -3.62 29.47 -15.32
C ILE A 18 -4.14 28.21 -14.61
N GLU A 19 -3.87 28.06 -13.31
CA GLU A 19 -4.26 26.89 -12.53
C GLU A 19 -5.79 26.69 -12.53
N GLY A 20 -6.56 27.77 -12.47
CA GLY A 20 -8.03 27.71 -12.55
C GLY A 20 -8.54 27.16 -13.89
N ILE A 21 -7.87 27.50 -15.00
CA ILE A 21 -8.21 26.99 -16.34
C ILE A 21 -7.86 25.51 -16.42
N ILE A 22 -6.69 25.13 -15.94
CA ILE A 22 -6.25 23.72 -15.92
C ILE A 22 -7.22 22.86 -15.10
N ASN A 23 -7.60 23.33 -13.92
CA ASN A 23 -8.57 22.62 -13.07
C ASN A 23 -9.95 22.52 -13.72
N ALA A 24 -10.41 23.56 -14.42
CA ALA A 24 -11.67 23.50 -15.16
C ALA A 24 -11.64 22.46 -16.29
N VAL A 25 -10.52 22.35 -17.02
CA VAL A 25 -10.33 21.32 -18.05
C VAL A 25 -10.29 19.93 -17.43
N ILE A 26 -9.51 19.73 -16.36
CA ILE A 26 -9.40 18.44 -15.66
C ILE A 26 -10.77 17.97 -15.15
N ASN A 27 -11.53 18.86 -14.52
CA ASN A 27 -12.86 18.55 -13.99
C ASN A 27 -13.93 18.34 -15.08
N GLY A 28 -13.71 18.89 -16.27
CA GLY A 28 -14.56 18.68 -17.44
C GLY A 28 -14.33 17.36 -18.17
N LEU A 29 -13.24 16.64 -17.86
CA LEU A 29 -12.97 15.33 -18.45
C LEU A 29 -13.91 14.27 -17.84
N PRO A 30 -14.37 13.28 -18.63
CA PRO A 30 -15.16 12.18 -18.09
C PRO A 30 -14.36 11.45 -17.01
N SER A 31 -14.97 11.17 -15.86
CA SER A 31 -14.29 10.50 -14.73
C SER A 31 -13.74 9.10 -15.10
N THR A 32 -14.27 8.49 -16.16
CA THR A 32 -13.77 7.23 -16.76
C THR A 32 -12.49 7.38 -17.59
N SER A 33 -12.11 8.60 -17.99
CA SER A 33 -10.94 8.89 -18.82
C SER A 33 -9.67 9.19 -18.01
N LEU A 34 -9.81 9.53 -16.73
CA LEU A 34 -8.71 9.89 -15.85
C LEU A 34 -8.53 8.84 -14.74
N SER A 35 -7.72 7.82 -15.03
CA SER A 35 -7.41 6.74 -14.07
C SER A 35 -6.17 7.03 -13.22
N PHE A 36 -5.58 8.22 -13.35
CA PHE A 36 -4.31 8.57 -12.74
C PHE A 36 -4.34 9.97 -12.13
N PRO A 37 -3.58 10.21 -11.03
CA PRO A 37 -3.48 11.52 -10.40
C PRO A 37 -2.78 12.53 -11.33
N ILE A 38 -3.27 13.78 -11.32
CA ILE A 38 -2.61 14.92 -11.96
C ILE A 38 -2.14 15.90 -10.88
N MET A 39 -0.90 16.34 -10.99
CA MET A 39 -0.29 17.36 -10.11
C MET A 39 0.20 18.53 -10.96
N ILE A 40 0.20 19.74 -10.38
CA ILE A 40 0.57 20.98 -11.06
C ILE A 40 1.68 21.66 -10.26
N THR A 41 2.65 22.27 -10.95
CA THR A 41 3.70 23.07 -10.31
C THR A 41 4.15 24.25 -11.19
N GLU A 42 4.48 25.36 -10.54
CA GLU A 42 5.07 26.55 -11.18
C GLU A 42 6.52 26.31 -11.62
N ARG A 43 7.19 25.27 -11.10
CA ARG A 43 8.59 24.97 -11.39
C ARG A 43 8.79 24.55 -12.85
N THR A 44 9.97 24.84 -13.39
CA THR A 44 10.32 24.44 -14.76
C THR A 44 10.44 22.92 -14.88
N GLY A 45 10.28 22.40 -16.10
CA GLY A 45 10.48 20.96 -16.36
C GLY A 45 11.89 20.48 -15.99
N TYR A 46 12.90 21.34 -16.12
CA TYR A 46 14.26 21.03 -15.71
C TYR A 46 14.37 20.88 -14.18
N ASP A 47 13.88 21.85 -13.42
CA ASP A 47 13.94 21.83 -11.95
C ASP A 47 13.22 20.61 -11.38
N VAL A 48 12.04 20.32 -11.92
CA VAL A 48 11.23 19.16 -11.54
C VAL A 48 11.96 17.86 -11.86
N THR A 49 12.58 17.76 -13.03
CA THR A 49 13.35 16.58 -13.42
C THR A 49 14.53 16.37 -12.46
N ALA A 50 15.29 17.43 -12.17
CA ALA A 50 16.40 17.38 -11.22
C ALA A 50 15.93 16.93 -9.82
N MET A 51 14.84 17.50 -9.30
CA MET A 51 14.24 17.12 -8.03
C MET A 51 13.78 15.66 -8.00
N LEU A 52 13.23 15.13 -9.10
CA LEU A 52 12.82 13.72 -9.20
C LEU A 52 14.00 12.77 -9.28
N TYR A 53 15.13 13.19 -9.86
CA TYR A 53 16.37 12.43 -9.89
C TYR A 53 17.05 12.37 -8.52
N GLU A 54 17.07 13.49 -7.81
CA GLU A 54 17.60 13.59 -6.43
C GLU A 54 16.65 13.00 -5.39
N GLY A 55 15.35 12.95 -5.72
CA GLY A 55 14.30 12.40 -4.90
C GLY A 55 14.60 10.98 -4.45
N SER A 56 14.66 10.78 -3.13
CA SER A 56 14.90 9.48 -2.53
C SER A 56 13.86 8.46 -3.01
N ARG A 57 14.30 7.46 -3.79
CA ARG A 57 13.54 6.24 -4.15
C ARG A 57 13.44 5.25 -2.98
N ARG A 58 13.68 5.71 -1.75
CA ARG A 58 13.68 4.85 -0.56
C ARG A 58 12.25 4.55 -0.16
N VAL A 59 12.02 3.32 0.26
CA VAL A 59 10.82 2.96 1.00
C VAL A 59 11.06 3.40 2.44
N THR A 60 10.40 4.47 2.84
CA THR A 60 10.45 4.97 4.22
C THR A 60 9.54 4.14 5.11
N ALA A 61 9.78 4.14 6.43
CA ALA A 61 9.06 3.29 7.38
C ALA A 61 7.54 3.61 7.48
N ASP A 62 7.16 4.82 7.10
CA ASP A 62 5.79 5.34 7.04
C ASP A 62 5.09 5.08 5.68
N ALA A 63 5.81 4.59 4.67
CA ALA A 63 5.26 4.30 3.35
C ALA A 63 4.53 2.94 3.33
N TYR A 64 3.48 2.77 4.13
CA TYR A 64 2.77 1.51 4.37
C TYR A 64 2.42 0.72 3.10
N ARG A 65 1.90 1.40 2.07
CA ARG A 65 1.55 0.76 0.78
C ARG A 65 2.79 0.24 0.04
N LYS A 66 3.90 0.98 0.06
CA LYS A 66 5.15 0.53 -0.56
C LYS A 66 5.74 -0.64 0.22
N LEU A 67 5.69 -0.60 1.55
CA LEU A 67 6.15 -1.70 2.42
C LEU A 67 5.35 -2.99 2.17
N GLU A 68 4.03 -2.89 2.01
CA GLU A 68 3.18 -4.04 1.69
C GLU A 68 3.54 -4.66 0.32
N VAL A 69 3.74 -3.83 -0.71
CA VAL A 69 4.19 -4.31 -2.02
C VAL A 69 5.57 -4.96 -1.93
N VAL A 70 6.51 -4.36 -1.19
CA VAL A 70 7.85 -4.94 -0.97
C VAL A 70 7.76 -6.29 -0.28
N GLN A 71 6.91 -6.44 0.73
CA GLN A 71 6.69 -7.73 1.40
C GLN A 71 6.17 -8.79 0.43
N ILE A 72 5.16 -8.46 -0.39
CA ILE A 72 4.61 -9.38 -1.38
C ILE A 72 5.68 -9.80 -2.40
N VAL A 73 6.43 -8.83 -2.95
CA VAL A 73 7.49 -9.09 -3.92
C VAL A 73 8.60 -9.94 -3.31
N ALA A 74 9.00 -9.65 -2.07
CA ALA A 74 9.98 -10.46 -1.35
C ALA A 74 9.48 -11.90 -1.14
N GLU A 75 8.25 -12.09 -0.64
CA GLU A 75 7.65 -13.41 -0.44
C GLU A 75 7.51 -14.20 -1.75
N THR A 76 7.27 -13.51 -2.87
CA THR A 76 7.03 -14.16 -4.17
C THR A 76 8.33 -14.56 -4.87
N TYR A 77 9.37 -13.73 -4.79
CA TYR A 77 10.57 -13.85 -5.64
C TYR A 77 11.88 -14.09 -4.88
N ILE A 78 11.92 -13.89 -3.56
CA ILE A 78 13.13 -14.14 -2.76
C ILE A 78 13.07 -15.53 -2.17
N CYS A 79 14.04 -16.37 -2.52
CA CYS A 79 14.22 -17.72 -1.98
C CYS A 79 14.66 -17.66 -0.50
N PRO A 80 13.85 -18.13 0.47
CA PRO A 80 14.18 -18.08 1.89
C PRO A 80 15.46 -18.84 2.23
N GLU A 81 15.71 -19.97 1.57
CA GLU A 81 16.88 -20.82 1.79
C GLU A 81 18.16 -20.09 1.37
N TRP A 82 18.14 -19.43 0.20
CA TRP A 82 19.26 -18.61 -0.27
C TRP A 82 19.57 -17.47 0.71
N VAL A 83 18.55 -16.79 1.23
CA VAL A 83 18.75 -15.74 2.24
C VAL A 83 19.37 -16.30 3.51
N SER A 84 18.92 -17.46 3.98
CA SER A 84 19.47 -18.12 5.17
C SER A 84 20.94 -18.52 4.99
N GLU A 85 21.34 -18.96 3.80
CA GLU A 85 22.74 -19.31 3.51
C GLU A 85 23.66 -18.09 3.48
N GLN A 86 23.17 -16.95 2.98
CA GLN A 86 23.94 -15.71 2.94
C GLN A 86 24.04 -15.02 4.30
N ILE A 87 23.10 -15.30 5.20
CA ILE A 87 23.00 -14.70 6.52
C ILE A 87 23.57 -15.66 7.56
N GLN A 88 24.88 -15.58 7.80
CA GLN A 88 25.54 -16.28 8.91
C GLN A 88 25.12 -15.63 10.25
N ILE A 89 24.00 -16.06 10.82
CA ILE A 89 23.56 -15.63 12.15
C ILE A 89 23.90 -16.72 13.18
N ASP A 90 24.99 -16.52 13.91
CA ASP A 90 25.20 -17.11 15.23
C ASP A 90 24.50 -16.20 16.25
N LYS A 91 23.22 -16.45 16.55
CA LYS A 91 22.56 -15.78 17.67
C LYS A 91 21.44 -16.62 18.25
N GLU A 92 21.38 -16.68 19.57
CA GLU A 92 20.17 -17.08 20.28
C GLU A 92 19.01 -16.22 19.78
N VAL A 93 18.05 -16.87 19.13
CA VAL A 93 16.87 -16.20 18.57
C VAL A 93 15.96 -15.84 19.74
N THR A 94 16.22 -14.71 20.39
CA THR A 94 15.23 -14.09 21.26
C THR A 94 14.04 -13.70 20.38
N MET A 95 12.84 -14.17 20.76
CA MET A 95 11.63 -13.87 20.01
C MET A 95 11.33 -12.37 20.09
N SER A 96 11.71 -11.63 19.05
CA SER A 96 11.32 -10.22 18.93
C SER A 96 9.82 -10.11 18.63
N PRO A 97 9.16 -8.99 18.97
CA PRO A 97 7.76 -8.78 18.64
C PRO A 97 7.43 -8.98 17.16
N LYS A 98 8.35 -8.62 16.26
CA LYS A 98 8.18 -8.84 14.81
C LYS A 98 8.26 -10.32 14.43
N LEU A 99 9.17 -11.08 15.03
CA LEU A 99 9.27 -12.53 14.80
C LEU A 99 8.04 -13.26 15.34
N PHE A 100 7.49 -12.83 16.47
CA PHE A 100 6.23 -13.34 17.01
C PHE A 100 5.04 -13.05 16.09
N GLN A 101 4.91 -11.81 15.60
CA GLN A 101 3.85 -11.48 14.64
C GLN A 101 3.98 -12.31 13.36
N TYR A 102 5.20 -12.47 12.85
CA TYR A 102 5.47 -13.31 11.69
C TYR A 102 5.09 -14.77 11.95
N SER A 103 5.45 -15.34 13.10
CA SER A 103 5.13 -16.74 13.43
C SER A 103 3.62 -16.98 13.51
N ILE A 104 2.86 -16.08 14.14
CA ILE A 104 1.39 -16.15 14.17
C ILE A 104 0.82 -16.05 12.75
N THR A 105 1.28 -15.08 11.96
CA THR A 105 0.79 -14.84 10.59
C THR A 105 1.05 -16.06 9.70
N ARG A 106 2.24 -16.65 9.79
CA ARG A 106 2.61 -17.87 9.06
C ARG A 106 1.73 -19.06 9.48
N THR A 107 1.50 -19.21 10.78
CA THR A 107 0.63 -20.28 11.32
C THR A 107 -0.79 -20.12 10.82
N ALA A 108 -1.34 -18.91 10.87
CA ALA A 108 -2.69 -18.59 10.40
C ALA A 108 -2.86 -18.87 8.90
N ARG A 109 -1.87 -18.52 8.06
CA ARG A 109 -1.87 -18.85 6.63
C ARG A 109 -1.84 -20.36 6.37
N SER A 110 -1.07 -21.12 7.15
CA SER A 110 -0.97 -22.58 6.98
C SER A 110 -2.26 -23.33 7.38
N ASN A 111 -3.08 -22.72 8.22
CA ASN A 111 -4.32 -23.30 8.71
C ASN A 111 -5.38 -22.20 8.90
N LEU A 112 -6.11 -21.88 7.82
CA LEU A 112 -7.13 -20.84 7.81
C LEU A 112 -8.30 -21.16 8.74
N GLN A 113 -8.33 -20.49 9.90
CA GLN A 113 -9.42 -20.58 10.87
C GLN A 113 -10.55 -19.59 10.56
N THR A 114 -11.75 -19.88 11.06
CA THR A 114 -12.88 -18.96 11.01
C THR A 114 -12.97 -18.18 12.32
N ILE A 115 -13.03 -16.85 12.25
CA ILE A 115 -13.12 -15.95 13.40
C ILE A 115 -14.44 -15.17 13.32
N VAL A 116 -15.25 -15.28 14.36
CA VAL A 116 -16.50 -14.50 14.50
C VAL A 116 -16.21 -13.30 15.39
N LEU A 117 -16.54 -12.10 14.89
CA LEU A 117 -16.37 -10.82 15.58
C LEU A 117 -17.75 -10.24 15.90
N PRO A 118 -18.23 -10.36 17.15
CA PRO A 118 -19.55 -9.87 17.54
C PRO A 118 -19.64 -8.33 17.62
N GLU A 119 -18.51 -7.64 17.63
CA GLU A 119 -18.43 -6.18 17.81
C GLU A 119 -18.50 -5.41 16.49
N GLY A 120 -19.45 -5.74 15.59
CA GLY A 120 -19.58 -5.08 14.29
C GLY A 120 -19.82 -3.57 14.36
N ASN A 121 -20.33 -3.05 15.48
CA ASN A 121 -20.54 -1.62 15.65
C ASN A 121 -19.25 -0.84 16.01
N ASP A 122 -18.13 -1.52 16.31
CA ASP A 122 -16.84 -0.87 16.56
C ASP A 122 -16.03 -0.75 15.26
N LYS A 123 -15.86 0.48 14.77
CA LYS A 123 -15.13 0.79 13.54
C LYS A 123 -13.71 0.20 13.53
N ARG A 124 -13.04 0.08 14.68
CA ARG A 124 -11.69 -0.50 14.78
C ARG A 124 -11.73 -1.99 14.44
N VAL A 125 -12.75 -2.69 14.91
CA VAL A 125 -12.96 -4.13 14.67
C VAL A 125 -13.29 -4.39 13.20
N VAL A 126 -14.17 -3.58 12.60
CA VAL A 126 -14.51 -3.66 11.17
C VAL A 126 -13.28 -3.37 10.30
N THR A 127 -12.48 -2.36 10.66
CA THR A 127 -11.24 -2.02 9.96
C THR A 127 -10.24 -3.19 10.02
N ALA A 128 -10.07 -3.79 11.20
CA ALA A 128 -9.20 -4.95 11.39
C ALA A 128 -9.70 -6.17 10.60
N ALA A 129 -11.01 -6.44 10.59
CA ALA A 129 -11.62 -7.49 9.79
C ALA A 129 -11.28 -7.33 8.30
N GLY A 130 -11.41 -6.11 7.77
CA GLY A 130 -11.02 -5.82 6.38
C GLY A 130 -9.53 -6.05 6.10
N MET A 131 -8.64 -5.72 7.05
CA MET A 131 -7.21 -5.99 6.93
C MET A 131 -6.90 -7.50 6.94
N LEU A 132 -7.52 -8.26 7.84
CA LEU A 132 -7.31 -9.71 7.95
C LEU A 132 -7.79 -10.45 6.69
N THR A 133 -8.95 -10.06 6.15
CA THR A 133 -9.50 -10.62 4.91
C THR A 133 -8.62 -10.32 3.70
N ARG A 134 -8.16 -9.07 3.53
CA ARG A 134 -7.26 -8.70 2.41
C ARG A 134 -5.92 -9.42 2.45
N ARG A 135 -5.44 -9.79 3.63
CA ARG A 135 -4.18 -10.51 3.83
C ARG A 135 -4.34 -12.04 3.83
N GLU A 136 -5.56 -12.53 3.62
CA GLU A 136 -5.90 -13.96 3.58
C GLU A 136 -5.39 -14.72 4.82
N LEU A 137 -5.56 -14.13 6.01
CA LEU A 137 -5.05 -14.73 7.25
C LEU A 137 -6.08 -15.61 7.96
N CYS A 138 -7.36 -15.36 7.75
CA CYS A 138 -8.47 -16.11 8.33
C CYS A 138 -9.77 -15.82 7.58
N LYS A 139 -10.80 -16.62 7.84
CA LYS A 139 -12.17 -16.35 7.39
C LYS A 139 -12.87 -15.53 8.47
N VAL A 140 -13.18 -14.26 8.19
CA VAL A 140 -13.80 -13.37 9.18
C VAL A 140 -15.31 -13.29 8.96
N ILE A 141 -16.08 -13.46 10.04
CA ILE A 141 -17.53 -13.23 10.08
C ILE A 141 -17.78 -12.11 11.08
N VAL A 142 -18.30 -10.97 10.63
CA VAL A 142 -18.66 -9.84 11.50
C VAL A 142 -20.16 -9.89 11.78
N LEU A 143 -20.56 -9.81 13.05
CA LEU A 143 -21.97 -9.72 13.44
C LEU A 143 -22.33 -8.26 13.74
N GLY A 144 -23.47 -7.80 13.22
CA GLY A 144 -23.97 -6.45 13.44
C GLY A 144 -25.10 -6.09 12.48
N ASN A 145 -25.64 -4.88 12.60
CA ASN A 145 -26.59 -4.36 11.62
C ASN A 145 -25.84 -4.07 10.32
N VAL A 146 -26.19 -4.77 9.24
CA VAL A 146 -25.52 -4.65 7.94
C VAL A 146 -25.38 -3.20 7.47
N GLN A 147 -26.43 -2.38 7.65
CA GLN A 147 -26.43 -0.98 7.19
C GLN A 147 -25.44 -0.12 7.98
N ALA A 148 -25.34 -0.33 9.29
CA ALA A 148 -24.41 0.42 10.15
C ALA A 148 -22.95 -0.05 10.01
N VAL A 149 -22.74 -1.30 9.58
CA VAL A 149 -21.40 -1.90 9.40
C VAL A 149 -20.83 -1.65 8.01
N SER A 150 -21.68 -1.43 7.00
CA SER A 150 -21.28 -1.22 5.60
C SER A 150 -20.93 0.23 5.23
N GLU A 151 -21.20 1.20 6.11
CA GLU A 151 -20.79 2.61 5.97
C GLU A 151 -19.30 2.83 6.31
#